data_AF-A0A395GPT5-F1
#
_entry.id   AF-A0A395GPT5-F1
#
_cell.length_a   1.000
_cell.length_b   1.000
_cell.length_c   1.000
_cell.angle_alpha   90.00
_cell.angle_beta   90.00
_cell.angle_gamma   90.00
#
_symmetry.space_group_name_H-M   'P 1'
#
loop_
_entity.id
_entity.type
_entity.pdbx_description
1 polymer ?
#
loop_
_entity_poly.entity_id
_entity_poly.type
_entity_poly.pdbx_seq_one_letter_code
_entity_poly.pdbx_strand_id
1 'polypeptide(L)'
;MGDDVSHCASATLGRGTHATVLQAVRSLPKVRVEDEDQEDGYKDWSLKGYLLYGLDERWRQTRTPEELGDKWDLKHRNLNGLLAHFANRGIYSPWDWVALRSMVSLETHKRIGHKVLLNAAIPNATVWIILSAPTLYTACRERKCADKETRGQLWKADQLQGFSIPRWKFWRHRLEEVKGHPDGTEEFRELCQTALDAMDRCEKP
;
A
#
# COMPACT_ATOMS: atom_id res chain seq x y z
N MET A 1 51.71 36.86 -24.64
CA MET A 1 51.88 36.84 -23.17
C MET A 1 50.59 37.40 -22.61
N GLY A 2 49.57 36.61 -22.31
CA GLY A 2 49.59 35.20 -21.90
C GLY A 2 49.28 35.15 -20.41
N ASP A 3 47.97 35.11 -20.15
CA ASP A 3 47.27 34.52 -19.01
C ASP A 3 47.17 35.27 -17.68
N ASP A 4 45.94 35.72 -17.46
CA ASP A 4 45.39 36.39 -16.29
C ASP A 4 44.54 35.37 -15.49
N VAL A 5 44.87 35.30 -14.20
CA VAL A 5 44.05 34.91 -13.04
C VAL A 5 43.28 33.58 -13.10
N SER A 6 43.91 32.60 -12.45
CA SER A 6 43.28 31.49 -11.74
C SER A 6 42.27 32.01 -10.70
N HIS A 7 40.98 31.85 -10.97
CA HIS A 7 39.95 31.80 -9.93
C HIS A 7 39.37 30.39 -9.82
N CYS A 8 39.72 29.75 -8.70
CA CYS A 8 39.12 28.54 -8.19
C CYS A 8 37.65 28.83 -7.83
N ALA A 9 36.71 28.17 -8.50
CA ALA A 9 35.30 28.16 -8.13
C ALA A 9 34.79 26.71 -8.08
N SER A 10 34.52 26.27 -6.86
CA SER A 10 33.81 25.05 -6.51
C SER A 10 32.42 25.02 -7.18
N ALA A 11 32.08 23.92 -7.85
CA ALA A 11 30.73 23.64 -8.32
C ALA A 11 30.30 22.25 -7.86
N THR A 12 29.74 22.24 -6.65
CA THR A 12 28.53 21.54 -6.22
C THR A 12 28.12 20.31 -7.06
N LEU A 13 28.35 19.12 -6.50
CA LEU A 13 27.72 17.87 -6.93
C LEU A 13 26.20 17.98 -6.80
N GLY A 14 25.56 18.32 -7.93
CA GLY A 14 24.12 18.35 -8.10
C GLY A 14 23.53 16.94 -8.10
N ARG A 15 22.60 16.73 -7.17
CA ARG A 15 21.56 15.69 -7.09
C ARG A 15 21.35 14.92 -8.40
N GLY A 16 21.90 13.71 -8.48
CA GLY A 16 21.55 12.72 -9.49
C GLY A 16 20.08 12.32 -9.34
N THR A 17 19.33 12.47 -10.42
CA THR A 17 17.92 12.11 -10.58
C THR A 17 17.75 10.60 -10.40
N HIS A 18 17.13 10.17 -9.29
CA HIS A 18 16.51 8.84 -9.22
C HIS A 18 15.29 8.83 -10.15
N ALA A 19 15.51 8.55 -11.43
CA ALA A 19 14.43 8.22 -12.34
C ALA A 19 13.70 7.00 -11.76
N THR A 20 12.45 7.19 -11.34
CA THR A 20 11.64 6.08 -10.84
C THR A 20 11.45 5.06 -11.95
N VAL A 21 11.30 3.77 -11.63
CA VAL A 21 11.01 2.70 -12.61
C VAL A 21 9.86 3.10 -13.55
N LEU A 22 8.88 3.84 -13.03
CA LEU A 22 7.79 4.41 -13.83
C LEU A 22 8.21 5.49 -14.81
N GLN A 23 9.14 6.34 -14.44
CA GLN A 23 9.67 7.35 -15.34
C GLN A 23 10.46 6.67 -16.46
N ALA A 24 11.27 5.67 -16.12
CA ALA A 24 11.98 4.84 -17.10
C ALA A 24 11.00 4.12 -18.05
N VAL A 25 9.93 3.53 -17.53
CA VAL A 25 8.88 2.86 -18.31
C VAL A 25 8.11 3.83 -19.20
N ARG A 26 7.74 5.01 -18.68
CA ARG A 26 7.03 6.04 -19.46
C ARG A 26 7.92 6.68 -20.53
N SER A 27 9.23 6.65 -20.36
CA SER A 27 10.20 7.13 -21.35
C SER A 27 10.56 6.09 -22.41
N LEU A 28 10.05 4.85 -22.33
CA LEU A 28 10.32 3.84 -23.35
C LEU A 28 9.73 4.28 -24.70
N PRO A 29 10.46 4.10 -25.81
CA PRO A 29 9.97 4.46 -27.14
C PRO A 29 8.72 3.65 -27.46
N LYS A 30 7.71 4.33 -28.02
CA LYS A 30 6.52 3.70 -28.56
C LYS A 30 6.92 2.93 -29.81
N VAL A 31 6.94 1.60 -29.73
CA VAL A 31 7.24 0.76 -30.89
C VAL A 31 5.91 0.46 -31.57
N ARG A 32 5.79 0.86 -32.84
CA ARG A 32 4.70 0.39 -33.69
C ARG A 32 4.93 -1.10 -33.94
N VAL A 33 3.97 -1.92 -33.57
CA VAL A 33 4.03 -3.36 -33.83
C VAL A 33 2.95 -3.67 -34.84
N GLU A 34 3.39 -4.08 -36.02
CA GLU A 34 2.52 -4.61 -37.06
C GLU A 34 2.40 -6.11 -36.75
N ASP A 35 1.40 -6.50 -35.95
CA ASP A 35 1.00 -7.91 -35.80
C ASP A 35 -0.15 -8.16 -36.78
N GLU A 36 -0.05 -9.20 -37.60
CA GLU A 36 -0.97 -9.48 -38.73
C GLU A 36 -2.45 -9.69 -38.31
N ASP A 37 -2.73 -9.87 -37.02
CA ASP A 37 -4.04 -10.21 -36.47
C ASP A 37 -4.60 -9.22 -35.43
N GLN A 38 -3.99 -8.04 -35.22
CA GLN A 38 -4.54 -6.99 -34.34
C GLN A 38 -4.55 -5.61 -35.00
N GLU A 39 -5.66 -4.88 -34.83
CA GLU A 39 -5.86 -3.52 -35.33
C GLU A 39 -4.60 -2.65 -35.16
N ASP A 40 -4.24 -1.93 -36.23
CA ASP A 40 -3.16 -0.94 -36.28
C ASP A 40 -3.08 -0.13 -34.97
N GLY A 41 -2.07 -0.42 -34.16
CA GLY A 41 -1.92 0.18 -32.84
C GLY A 41 -0.46 0.25 -32.42
N TYR A 42 -0.12 1.28 -31.64
CA TYR A 42 1.12 1.22 -30.86
C TYR A 42 0.93 0.13 -29.80
N LYS A 43 1.81 -0.89 -29.74
CA LYS A 43 2.04 -1.57 -28.47
C LYS A 43 2.66 -0.49 -27.57
N ASP A 44 1.81 0.28 -26.90
CA ASP A 44 2.22 0.96 -25.69
C ASP A 44 2.94 -0.12 -24.87
N TRP A 45 4.10 0.20 -24.29
CA TRP A 45 4.66 -0.59 -23.21
C TRP A 45 3.70 -0.46 -22.02
N SER A 46 2.52 -1.03 -22.21
CA SER A 46 1.39 -1.10 -21.32
C SER A 46 1.73 -2.20 -20.33
N LEU A 47 2.80 -1.96 -19.56
CA LEU A 47 2.98 -2.58 -18.26
C LEU A 47 1.67 -2.46 -17.47
N LYS A 48 0.85 -1.45 -17.73
CA LYS A 48 -0.49 -1.29 -17.18
C LYS A 48 -1.37 -2.55 -17.27
N GLY A 49 -1.42 -3.31 -18.37
CA GLY A 49 -2.28 -4.49 -18.41
C GLY A 49 -1.70 -5.64 -17.58
N TYR A 50 -0.62 -6.22 -18.10
CA TYR A 50 -0.04 -7.47 -17.57
C TYR A 50 0.62 -7.31 -16.21
N LEU A 51 1.22 -6.15 -15.88
CA LEU A 51 1.77 -5.93 -14.54
C LEU A 51 0.65 -5.83 -13.50
N LEU A 52 -0.47 -5.15 -13.80
CA LEU A 52 -1.56 -5.02 -12.85
C LEU A 52 -2.21 -6.38 -12.55
N TYR A 53 -2.49 -7.18 -13.58
CA TYR A 53 -2.98 -8.55 -13.40
C TYR A 53 -1.96 -9.44 -12.68
N GLY A 54 -0.68 -9.33 -13.04
CA GLY A 54 0.38 -10.09 -12.39
C GLY A 54 0.53 -9.74 -10.91
N LEU A 55 0.43 -8.46 -10.55
CA LEU A 55 0.51 -8.01 -9.15
C LEU A 55 -0.69 -8.48 -8.33
N ASP A 56 -1.91 -8.38 -8.86
CA ASP A 56 -3.12 -8.86 -8.19
C ASP A 56 -3.07 -10.37 -7.98
N GLU A 57 -2.68 -11.13 -9.02
CA GLU A 57 -2.53 -12.58 -8.94
C GLU A 57 -1.46 -12.97 -7.90
N ARG A 58 -0.30 -12.30 -7.89
CA ARG A 58 0.74 -12.53 -6.88
C ARG A 58 0.26 -12.21 -5.47
N TRP A 59 -0.54 -11.17 -5.32
CA TRP A 59 -1.13 -10.82 -4.04
C TRP A 59 -2.10 -11.90 -3.56
N ARG A 60 -2.98 -12.41 -4.43
CA ARG A 60 -3.90 -13.53 -4.13
C ARG A 60 -3.16 -14.82 -3.79
N GLN A 61 -2.00 -15.08 -4.40
CA GLN A 61 -1.16 -16.24 -4.11
C GLN A 61 -0.40 -16.14 -2.78
N THR A 62 -0.35 -14.95 -2.17
CA THR A 62 0.35 -14.76 -0.90
C THR A 62 -0.52 -15.28 0.24
N ARG A 63 -0.08 -16.37 0.88
CA ARG A 63 -0.86 -17.05 1.93
C ARG A 63 -0.89 -16.25 3.22
N THR A 64 -1.93 -16.42 4.02
CA THR A 64 -1.95 -15.90 5.39
C THR A 64 -0.91 -16.65 6.22
N PRO A 65 -0.04 -15.97 6.98
CA PRO A 65 0.92 -16.63 7.84
C PRO A 65 0.19 -17.47 8.89
N GLU A 66 0.65 -18.70 9.11
CA GLU A 66 0.06 -19.63 10.09
C GLU A 66 0.78 -19.58 11.44
N GLU A 67 2.04 -19.13 11.43
CA GLU A 67 2.91 -19.02 12.61
C GLU A 67 3.79 -17.75 12.54
N LEU A 68 4.42 -17.41 13.67
CA LEU A 68 5.37 -16.29 13.71
C LEU A 68 6.68 -16.66 13.02
N GLY A 69 7.22 -15.73 12.24
CA GLY A 69 8.44 -15.96 11.45
C GLY A 69 8.19 -16.66 10.11
N ASP A 70 6.92 -16.92 9.75
CA ASP A 70 6.57 -17.42 8.43
C ASP A 70 7.02 -16.42 7.34
N LYS A 71 7.72 -16.91 6.31
CA LYS A 71 8.15 -16.13 5.14
C LYS A 71 6.99 -15.41 4.45
N TRP A 72 5.76 -15.90 4.60
CA TRP A 72 4.58 -15.27 4.02
C TRP A 72 4.24 -13.92 4.65
N ASP A 73 4.59 -13.70 5.92
CA ASP A 73 4.40 -12.41 6.59
C ASP A 73 5.22 -11.31 5.91
N LEU A 74 6.55 -11.52 5.79
CA LEU A 74 7.43 -10.56 5.12
C LEU A 74 7.04 -10.32 3.65
N LYS A 75 6.61 -11.37 2.94
CA LYS A 75 6.11 -11.25 1.57
C LYS A 75 4.84 -10.40 1.48
N HIS A 76 3.89 -10.59 2.40
CA HIS A 76 2.68 -9.77 2.48
C HIS A 76 3.02 -8.31 2.76
N ARG A 77 3.88 -8.05 3.76
CA ARG A 77 4.29 -6.68 4.11
C ARG A 77 4.97 -5.97 2.94
N ASN A 78 5.92 -6.63 2.27
CA ASN A 78 6.61 -6.07 1.11
C ASN A 78 5.68 -5.81 -0.07
N LEU A 79 4.78 -6.75 -0.36
CA LEU A 79 3.85 -6.61 -1.49
C LEU A 79 2.81 -5.53 -1.20
N ASN A 80 2.23 -5.48 0.00
CA ASN A 80 1.34 -4.39 0.42
C ASN A 80 2.04 -3.04 0.37
N GLY A 81 3.31 -2.96 0.78
CA GLY A 81 4.10 -1.74 0.70
C GLY A 81 4.29 -1.22 -0.72
N LEU A 82 4.60 -2.13 -1.66
CA LEU A 82 4.69 -1.80 -3.09
C LEU A 82 3.34 -1.31 -3.65
N LEU A 83 2.26 -2.03 -3.34
CA LEU A 83 0.92 -1.69 -3.82
C LEU A 83 0.42 -0.36 -3.25
N ALA A 84 0.71 -0.06 -1.99
CA ALA A 84 0.45 1.23 -1.35
C ALA A 84 1.19 2.38 -2.08
N HIS A 85 2.46 2.16 -2.41
CA HIS A 85 3.23 3.13 -3.19
C HIS A 85 2.64 3.37 -4.59
N PHE A 86 2.16 2.32 -5.26
CA PHE A 86 1.51 2.43 -6.56
C PHE A 86 0.13 3.09 -6.48
N ALA A 87 -0.64 2.82 -5.43
CA ALA A 87 -1.93 3.45 -5.18
C ALA A 87 -1.77 4.97 -5.03
N ASN A 88 -0.82 5.42 -4.22
CA ASN A 88 -0.54 6.85 -4.01
C ASN A 88 -0.13 7.61 -5.28
N ARG A 89 0.40 6.91 -6.28
CA ARG A 89 0.79 7.47 -7.56
C ARG A 89 -0.26 7.29 -8.67
N GLY A 90 -1.42 6.71 -8.35
CA GLY A 90 -2.49 6.44 -9.31
C GLY A 90 -2.13 5.40 -10.37
N ILE A 91 -1.25 4.45 -10.04
CA ILE A 91 -0.73 3.46 -11.00
C ILE A 91 -1.51 2.14 -10.92
N TYR A 92 -1.90 1.75 -9.71
CA TYR A 92 -2.59 0.49 -9.43
C TYR A 92 -4.03 0.81 -9.06
N SER A 93 -5.01 0.38 -9.86
CA SER A 93 -6.45 0.64 -9.64
C SER A 93 -7.18 -0.37 -8.75
N PRO A 94 -6.80 -1.66 -8.64
CA PRO A 94 -7.44 -2.60 -7.69
C PRO A 94 -7.01 -2.37 -6.23
N TRP A 95 -6.39 -1.23 -5.94
CA TRP A 95 -5.80 -0.92 -4.64
C TRP A 95 -6.83 -0.86 -3.52
N ASP A 96 -8.04 -0.41 -3.84
CA ASP A 96 -9.13 -0.20 -2.91
C ASP A 96 -9.58 -1.53 -2.28
N TRP A 97 -9.79 -2.55 -3.09
CA TRP A 97 -10.13 -3.90 -2.63
C TRP A 97 -8.98 -4.56 -1.86
N VAL A 98 -7.75 -4.44 -2.34
CA VAL A 98 -6.57 -5.02 -1.66
C VAL A 98 -6.35 -4.39 -0.28
N ALA A 99 -6.45 -3.06 -0.21
CA ALA A 99 -6.33 -2.33 1.04
C ALA A 99 -7.45 -2.72 2.01
N LEU A 100 -8.72 -2.73 1.57
CA LEU A 100 -9.84 -3.17 2.43
C LEU A 100 -9.65 -4.59 2.96
N ARG A 101 -9.24 -5.52 2.09
CA ARG A 101 -9.01 -6.90 2.51
C ARG A 101 -7.86 -7.04 3.50
N SER A 102 -6.85 -6.16 3.43
CA SER A 102 -5.80 -6.08 4.45
C SER A 102 -6.36 -5.54 5.78
N MET A 103 -7.22 -4.51 5.74
CA MET A 103 -7.85 -3.94 6.94
C MET A 103 -8.77 -4.91 7.69
N VAL A 104 -9.28 -5.96 7.05
CA VAL A 104 -10.09 -7.00 7.71
C VAL A 104 -9.33 -7.67 8.88
N SER A 105 -8.01 -7.64 8.91
CA SER A 105 -7.24 -8.13 10.08
C SER A 105 -7.51 -7.31 11.35
N LEU A 106 -7.80 -6.01 11.23
CA LEU A 106 -8.25 -5.17 12.35
C LEU A 106 -9.68 -5.51 12.78
N GLU A 107 -10.47 -6.09 11.89
CA GLU A 107 -11.89 -6.37 12.10
C GLU A 107 -12.14 -7.81 12.56
N THR A 108 -11.12 -8.59 12.92
CA THR A 108 -11.25 -9.99 13.35
C THR A 108 -10.57 -10.27 14.68
N HIS A 109 -11.05 -11.30 15.38
CA HIS A 109 -10.43 -11.84 16.60
C HIS A 109 -9.89 -13.27 16.43
N LYS A 110 -10.23 -13.99 15.34
CA LYS A 110 -10.28 -15.47 15.43
C LYS A 110 -9.74 -16.28 14.24
N ARG A 111 -9.24 -15.67 13.17
CA ARG A 111 -8.87 -16.46 11.97
C ARG A 111 -7.51 -17.18 12.05
N ILE A 112 -6.61 -16.72 12.91
CA ILE A 112 -5.24 -17.19 13.08
C ILE A 112 -4.89 -17.08 14.58
N GLY A 113 -3.94 -17.88 15.07
CA GLY A 113 -3.54 -17.82 16.47
C GLY A 113 -3.29 -16.38 16.94
N HIS A 114 -3.71 -16.05 18.17
CA HIS A 114 -3.76 -14.66 18.67
C HIS A 114 -2.45 -13.88 18.47
N LYS A 115 -1.31 -14.56 18.69
CA LYS A 115 0.02 -13.99 18.45
C LYS A 115 0.30 -13.67 16.98
N VAL A 116 -0.16 -14.52 16.06
CA VAL A 116 -0.01 -14.33 14.60
C VAL A 116 -0.91 -13.20 14.11
N LEU A 117 -2.11 -13.07 14.69
CA LEU A 117 -2.98 -11.92 14.42
C LEU A 117 -2.27 -10.61 14.77
N LEU A 118 -1.77 -10.51 16.01
CA LEU A 118 -1.10 -9.31 16.51
C LEU A 118 0.19 -9.02 15.74
N ASN A 119 1.06 -10.02 15.56
CA ASN A 119 2.43 -9.75 15.12
C ASN A 119 2.68 -9.99 13.61
N ALA A 120 1.67 -10.41 12.84
CA ALA A 120 1.81 -10.58 11.39
C ALA A 120 0.62 -10.01 10.60
N ALA A 121 -0.61 -10.39 10.92
CA ALA A 121 -1.76 -9.96 10.12
C ALA A 121 -2.16 -8.49 10.33
N ILE A 122 -2.14 -7.99 11.57
CA ILE A 122 -2.38 -6.56 11.82
C ILE A 122 -1.26 -5.69 11.23
N PRO A 123 0.03 -6.05 11.35
CA PRO A 123 1.12 -5.38 10.64
C PRO A 123 0.90 -5.20 9.13
N ASN A 124 0.25 -6.15 8.45
CA ASN A 124 -0.10 -5.98 7.04
C ASN A 124 -1.08 -4.82 6.79
N ALA A 125 -2.04 -4.61 7.69
CA ALA A 125 -2.95 -3.47 7.63
C ALA A 125 -2.23 -2.16 7.96
N THR A 126 -1.33 -2.16 8.96
CA THR A 126 -0.60 -0.94 9.34
C THR A 126 0.28 -0.44 8.20
N VAL A 127 0.88 -1.31 7.38
CA VAL A 127 1.65 -0.91 6.19
C VAL A 127 0.84 0.00 5.26
N TRP A 128 -0.41 -0.36 4.97
CA TRP A 128 -1.31 0.44 4.14
C TRP A 128 -1.63 1.80 4.80
N ILE A 129 -1.88 1.82 6.11
CA ILE A 129 -2.17 3.07 6.83
C ILE A 129 -0.94 3.97 6.84
N ILE A 130 0.24 3.45 7.19
CA ILE A 130 1.48 4.21 7.27
C ILE A 130 1.82 4.86 5.93
N LEU A 131 1.71 4.11 4.83
CA LEU A 131 2.13 4.57 3.52
C LEU A 131 1.04 5.36 2.78
N SER A 132 -0.23 5.06 3.00
CA SER A 132 -1.34 5.53 2.16
C SER A 132 -2.50 6.14 2.95
N ALA A 133 -2.30 6.54 4.22
CA ALA A 133 -3.35 7.17 5.03
C ALA A 133 -4.13 8.30 4.30
N PRO A 134 -3.51 9.26 3.60
CA PRO A 134 -4.27 10.30 2.89
C PRO A 134 -5.18 9.74 1.78
N THR A 135 -4.69 8.76 1.03
CA THR A 135 -5.42 8.07 -0.05
C THR A 135 -6.61 7.29 0.53
N LEU A 136 -6.39 6.55 1.62
CA LEU A 136 -7.42 5.80 2.32
C LEU A 136 -8.47 6.72 2.94
N TYR A 137 -8.04 7.79 3.61
CA TYR A 137 -8.94 8.77 4.22
C TYR A 137 -9.81 9.46 3.18
N THR A 138 -9.24 9.82 2.02
CA THR A 138 -9.99 10.37 0.89
C THR A 138 -11.03 9.36 0.38
N ALA A 139 -10.66 8.08 0.21
CA ALA A 139 -11.61 7.03 -0.15
C ALA A 139 -12.72 6.85 0.90
N CYS A 140 -12.41 6.99 2.19
CA CYS A 140 -13.39 6.97 3.27
C CYS A 140 -14.37 8.14 3.22
N ARG A 141 -13.90 9.33 2.83
CA ARG A 141 -14.76 10.50 2.62
C ARG A 141 -15.66 10.33 1.39
N GLU A 142 -15.12 9.78 0.31
CA GLU A 142 -15.80 9.58 -0.96
C GLU A 142 -16.66 8.31 -1.03
N ARG A 143 -16.62 7.47 0.01
CA ARG A 143 -17.31 6.18 0.09
C ARG A 143 -16.96 5.23 -1.06
N LYS A 144 -15.67 5.14 -1.40
CA LYS A 144 -15.16 4.28 -2.47
C LYS A 144 -15.26 2.79 -2.09
N CYS A 145 -15.34 1.96 -3.13
CA CYS A 145 -15.48 0.50 -3.08
C CYS A 145 -16.81 0.03 -2.43
N ALA A 146 -17.62 -0.70 -3.20
CA ALA A 146 -18.77 -1.39 -2.63
C ALA A 146 -18.27 -2.66 -1.95
N ASP A 147 -18.31 -2.72 -0.61
CA ASP A 147 -17.90 -3.90 0.14
C ASP A 147 -18.91 -5.03 -0.10
N LYS A 148 -18.67 -5.88 -1.09
CA LYS A 148 -19.58 -6.99 -1.40
C LYS A 148 -19.28 -8.25 -0.59
N GLU A 149 -18.07 -8.41 -0.05
CA GLU A 149 -17.60 -9.69 0.50
C GLU A 149 -16.60 -9.60 1.68
N THR A 150 -16.15 -8.41 2.09
CA THR A 150 -14.98 -8.21 2.97
C THR A 150 -15.37 -7.68 4.34
N ARG A 151 -16.03 -8.53 5.14
CA ARG A 151 -16.39 -8.20 6.52
C ARG A 151 -15.50 -8.94 7.52
N GLY A 152 -14.86 -8.22 8.42
CA GLY A 152 -14.47 -8.83 9.68
C GLY A 152 -15.66 -9.04 10.62
N GLN A 153 -15.47 -9.86 11.65
CA GLN A 153 -16.51 -10.21 12.62
C GLN A 153 -16.86 -9.05 13.57
N LEU A 154 -15.95 -8.08 13.70
CA LEU A 154 -16.06 -6.98 14.67
C LEU A 154 -16.67 -5.73 14.08
N TRP A 155 -16.44 -5.49 12.80
CA TRP A 155 -17.08 -4.39 12.09
C TRP A 155 -18.53 -4.79 11.74
N LYS A 156 -19.49 -4.20 12.44
CA LYS A 156 -20.92 -4.38 12.19
C LYS A 156 -21.48 -3.06 11.68
N ALA A 157 -21.84 -3.04 10.40
CA ALA A 157 -22.55 -1.93 9.78
C ALA A 157 -23.86 -2.44 9.17
N ASP A 158 -24.94 -1.66 9.35
CA ASP A 158 -26.27 -2.00 8.84
C ASP A 158 -26.34 -1.97 7.30
N GLN A 159 -25.37 -1.32 6.65
CA GLN A 159 -25.24 -1.26 5.20
C GLN A 159 -23.85 -1.70 4.74
N LEU A 160 -23.75 -2.24 3.53
CA LEU A 160 -22.47 -2.54 2.87
C LEU A 160 -21.72 -1.23 2.63
N GLN A 161 -20.73 -0.94 3.47
CA GLN A 161 -19.87 0.23 3.36
C GLN A 161 -18.44 -0.26 3.21
N GLY A 162 -17.83 -0.01 2.04
CA GLY A 162 -16.39 -0.18 1.85
C GLY A 162 -15.63 0.85 2.66
N PHE A 163 -14.93 1.75 1.99
CA PHE A 163 -14.30 2.83 2.72
C PHE A 163 -15.38 3.77 3.28
N SER A 164 -15.31 4.08 4.57
CA SER A 164 -16.20 5.05 5.20
C SER A 164 -15.53 5.68 6.42
N ILE A 165 -15.90 6.93 6.74
CA ILE A 165 -15.39 7.61 7.95
C ILE A 165 -15.70 6.82 9.23
N PRO A 166 -16.89 6.22 9.43
CA PRO A 166 -17.12 5.33 10.55
C PRO A 166 -16.14 4.15 10.62
N ARG A 167 -15.86 3.51 9.48
CA ARG A 167 -14.94 2.35 9.42
C ARG A 167 -13.49 2.77 9.68
N TRP A 168 -13.09 3.93 9.17
CA TRP A 168 -11.80 4.55 9.49
C TRP A 168 -11.60 4.77 10.99
N LYS A 169 -12.60 5.37 11.66
CA LYS A 169 -12.56 5.58 13.13
C LYS A 169 -12.51 4.26 13.89
N PHE A 170 -13.22 3.24 13.41
CA PHE A 170 -13.14 1.90 13.98
C PHE A 170 -11.73 1.32 13.88
N TRP A 171 -11.07 1.39 12.72
CA TRP A 171 -9.69 0.91 12.57
C TRP A 171 -8.73 1.65 13.50
N ARG A 172 -8.89 2.99 13.62
CA ARG A 172 -8.10 3.81 14.54
C ARG A 172 -8.25 3.33 15.98
N HIS A 173 -9.49 3.19 16.46
CA HIS A 173 -9.78 2.71 17.81
C HIS A 173 -9.24 1.29 18.05
N ARG A 174 -9.37 0.41 17.05
CA ARG A 174 -8.85 -0.95 17.14
C ARG A 174 -7.33 -0.95 17.32
N LEU A 175 -6.60 -0.13 16.57
CA LEU A 175 -5.14 -0.01 16.71
C LEU A 175 -4.73 0.44 18.11
N GLU A 176 -5.45 1.41 18.70
CA GLU A 176 -5.22 1.82 20.10
C GLU A 176 -5.42 0.67 21.08
N GLU A 177 -6.50 -0.10 20.91
CA GLU A 177 -6.81 -1.25 21.76
C GLU A 177 -5.74 -2.33 21.66
N VAL A 178 -5.36 -2.73 20.44
CA VAL A 178 -4.44 -3.86 20.26
C VAL A 178 -2.98 -3.50 20.55
N LYS A 179 -2.57 -2.23 20.40
CA LYS A 179 -1.19 -1.80 20.64
C LYS A 179 -0.71 -2.13 22.06
N GLY A 180 -1.59 -2.03 23.06
CA GLY A 180 -1.27 -2.33 24.45
C GLY A 180 -1.24 -3.81 24.81
N HIS A 181 -1.49 -4.72 23.86
CA HIS A 181 -1.67 -6.13 24.16
C HIS A 181 -0.36 -6.80 24.66
N PRO A 182 -0.40 -7.63 25.73
CA PRO A 182 0.80 -8.28 26.28
C PRO A 182 1.56 -9.17 25.29
N ASP A 183 0.83 -9.87 24.41
CA ASP A 183 1.42 -10.71 23.36
C ASP A 183 1.97 -9.95 22.14
N GLY A 184 1.87 -8.61 22.13
CA GLY A 184 2.46 -7.77 21.10
C GLY A 184 3.98 -7.70 21.23
N THR A 185 4.69 -7.85 20.12
CA THR A 185 6.12 -7.54 20.02
C THR A 185 6.36 -6.03 20.01
N GLU A 186 7.59 -5.60 20.24
CA GLU A 186 7.92 -4.17 20.17
C GLU A 186 7.73 -3.59 18.76
N GLU A 187 8.18 -4.34 17.73
CA GLU A 187 7.94 -3.99 16.32
C GLU A 187 6.45 -3.75 16.04
N PHE A 188 5.58 -4.62 16.56
CA PHE A 188 4.14 -4.44 16.42
C PHE A 188 3.62 -3.16 17.09
N ARG A 189 4.12 -2.81 18.28
CA ARG A 189 3.72 -1.58 18.98
C ARG A 189 4.16 -0.33 18.23
N GLU A 190 5.38 -0.34 17.70
CA GLU A 190 5.93 0.75 16.88
C GLU A 190 5.14 0.93 15.59
N LEU A 191 4.80 -0.17 14.90
CA LEU A 191 3.96 -0.14 13.69
C LEU A 191 2.57 0.42 13.99
N CYS A 192 1.94 0.00 15.10
CA CYS A 192 0.66 0.53 15.52
C CYS A 192 0.75 2.04 15.82
N GLN A 193 1.78 2.50 16.54
CA GLN A 193 1.97 3.92 16.82
C GLN A 193 2.15 4.72 15.52
N THR A 194 3.00 4.24 14.62
CA THR A 194 3.28 4.91 13.34
C THR A 194 2.02 5.01 12.48
N ALA A 195 1.19 3.96 12.48
CA ALA A 195 -0.10 3.97 11.81
C ALA A 195 -1.06 5.00 12.43
N LEU A 196 -1.18 5.04 13.77
CA LEU A 196 -1.99 6.03 14.48
C LEU A 196 -1.55 7.46 14.16
N ASP A 197 -0.25 7.74 14.19
CA ASP A 197 0.30 9.06 13.83
C ASP A 197 -0.04 9.44 12.39
N ALA A 198 -0.03 8.47 11.46
CA ALA A 198 -0.42 8.69 10.07
C ALA A 198 -1.91 9.00 9.92
N MET A 199 -2.76 8.34 10.71
CA MET A 199 -4.20 8.62 10.74
C MET A 199 -4.48 10.02 11.31
N ASP A 200 -3.85 10.36 12.44
CA ASP A 200 -4.03 11.65 13.10
C ASP A 200 -3.58 12.82 12.22
N ARG A 201 -2.54 12.64 11.38
CA ARG A 201 -2.14 13.65 10.38
C ARG A 201 -3.22 13.93 9.33
N CYS A 202 -4.12 12.99 9.04
CA CYS A 202 -5.18 13.16 8.05
C CYS A 202 -6.44 13.80 8.64
N GLU A 203 -6.64 13.68 9.96
CA GLU A 203 -7.82 14.19 10.66
C GLU A 203 -7.66 15.62 11.18
N LYS A 204 -6.41 16.10 11.27
CA LYS A 204 -6.13 17.50 11.62
C LYS A 204 -6.55 18.44 10.47
N PRO A 205 -7.30 19.53 10.78
CA PRO A 205 -7.76 20.50 9.80
C PRO A 205 -6.62 21.31 9.17
#